data_AF-A0AAD0JRZ1-F1
#
_entry.id   AF-A0AAD0JRZ1-F1
#
_cell.length_a   1.000
_cell.length_b   1.000
_cell.length_c   1.000
_cell.angle_alpha   90.00
_cell.angle_beta   90.00
_cell.angle_gamma   90.00
#
_symmetry.space_group_name_H-M   'P 1'
#
loop_
_entity.id
_entity.type
_entity.pdbx_description
1 polymer ?
#
loop_
_entity_poly.entity_id
_entity_poly.type
_entity_poly.pdbx_seq_one_letter_code
_entity_poly.pdbx_strand_id
1 'polypeptide(L)'
;MSDAPRVESFDNDDDEGMASRVLADLARELSEDIDAVVATVTKYIADTIDDLSAETGLMDLLTASVHGNVSTILHVMGNKIPLDHLQPTTAAVEYAFRLAQRNVSANALVRAYHLGAHEMQRVVLQRMETRDLAPQRTIDVISEFATMEHQYIDWIIRYVLNAYESERQRWSDMPGSVLVSAIEDLMNDPGSGATRFETKTGYALKRTHLAVIAWDPDPESSARRLHSRILAAAGVINAPSPPLQVTIDETTVWNWIPVDAAAVRTLDLTRLRESMGGAHLAMGEPMWGPEGFKRSHEQARIAFGCATAPGRRSRPVSSYAEPGLAATSLIAKDTPEARIWVRETLGPLAADTPQAAESRETLATYLAENRSLIRTAELLHVHKNTVRYRISRIFTDLDAERRVGDTLDLALALRVHEYLGHGP
;
A
#
# COMPACT_ATOMS: atom_id res chain seq x y z
N MET A 1 -31.99 -8.73 -77.03
CA MET A 1 -32.50 -8.27 -75.71
C MET A 1 -32.74 -9.53 -74.90
N SER A 2 -31.68 -10.22 -74.49
CA SER A 2 -30.96 -10.09 -73.21
C SER A 2 -31.89 -10.33 -72.02
N ASP A 3 -32.11 -11.61 -71.77
CA ASP A 3 -32.67 -12.17 -70.54
C ASP A 3 -31.54 -12.18 -69.49
N ALA A 4 -31.73 -11.48 -68.37
CA ALA A 4 -30.78 -11.45 -67.27
C ALA A 4 -31.34 -12.31 -66.13
N PRO A 5 -30.55 -13.25 -65.56
CA PRO A 5 -31.05 -14.11 -64.50
C PRO A 5 -31.19 -13.32 -63.19
N ARG A 6 -32.34 -13.52 -62.55
CA ARG A 6 -32.66 -13.04 -61.20
C ARG A 6 -31.76 -13.80 -60.23
N VAL A 7 -30.80 -13.11 -59.60
CA VAL A 7 -30.02 -13.68 -58.51
C VAL A 7 -30.93 -13.75 -57.28
N GLU A 8 -31.31 -14.98 -56.94
CA GLU A 8 -32.02 -15.33 -55.71
C GLU A 8 -31.13 -15.06 -54.48
N SER A 9 -31.62 -14.24 -53.56
CA SER A 9 -30.92 -13.81 -52.33
C SER A 9 -31.35 -14.64 -51.11
N PHE A 10 -31.35 -15.97 -51.22
CA PHE A 10 -31.98 -16.86 -50.23
C PHE A 10 -31.05 -17.49 -49.17
N ASP A 11 -29.76 -17.14 -49.10
CA ASP A 11 -28.82 -17.80 -48.15
C ASP A 11 -28.53 -16.99 -46.86
N ASN A 12 -28.78 -15.68 -46.80
CA ASN A 12 -28.34 -14.88 -45.63
C ASN A 12 -29.18 -15.10 -44.35
N ASP A 13 -30.49 -15.34 -44.47
CA ASP A 13 -31.37 -15.54 -43.30
C ASP A 13 -31.15 -16.92 -42.63
N ASP A 14 -30.75 -17.93 -43.40
CA ASP A 14 -30.48 -19.29 -42.90
C ASP A 14 -29.13 -19.38 -42.17
N ASP A 15 -28.13 -18.59 -42.61
CA ASP A 15 -26.82 -18.50 -41.99
C ASP A 15 -26.83 -17.68 -40.69
N GLU A 16 -27.57 -16.56 -40.63
CA GLU A 16 -27.74 -15.75 -39.41
C GLU A 16 -28.51 -16.53 -38.31
N GLY A 17 -29.46 -17.39 -38.72
CA GLY A 17 -30.13 -18.33 -37.83
C GLY A 17 -29.25 -19.52 -37.40
N MET A 18 -28.23 -19.89 -38.17
CA MET A 18 -27.31 -20.99 -37.84
C MET A 18 -26.28 -20.57 -36.80
N ALA A 19 -25.60 -19.45 -37.01
CA ALA A 19 -24.54 -18.98 -36.11
C ALA A 19 -25.10 -18.76 -34.69
N SER A 20 -26.27 -18.13 -34.60
CA SER A 20 -27.00 -18.00 -33.35
C SER A 20 -27.36 -19.33 -32.67
N ARG A 21 -27.73 -20.38 -33.41
CA ARG A 21 -28.04 -21.70 -32.81
C ARG A 21 -26.79 -22.33 -32.21
N VAL A 22 -25.67 -22.24 -32.92
CA VAL A 22 -24.37 -22.73 -32.44
C VAL A 22 -23.94 -21.98 -31.18
N LEU A 23 -24.09 -20.65 -31.15
CA LEU A 23 -23.80 -19.85 -29.97
C LEU A 23 -24.69 -20.22 -28.78
N ALA A 24 -25.97 -20.51 -29.01
CA ALA A 24 -26.88 -20.95 -27.96
C ALA A 24 -26.51 -22.33 -27.39
N ASP A 25 -26.06 -23.25 -28.23
CA ASP A 25 -25.56 -24.56 -27.78
C ASP A 25 -24.25 -24.44 -27.01
N LEU A 26 -23.32 -23.61 -27.51
CA LEU A 26 -22.06 -23.32 -26.83
C LEU A 26 -22.30 -22.66 -25.47
N ALA A 27 -23.28 -21.76 -25.37
CA ALA A 27 -23.63 -21.11 -24.12
C ALA A 27 -24.10 -22.11 -23.06
N ARG A 28 -24.87 -23.11 -23.47
CA ARG A 28 -25.36 -24.18 -22.60
C ARG A 28 -24.21 -25.06 -22.11
N GLU A 29 -23.34 -25.50 -23.02
CA GLU A 29 -22.15 -26.30 -22.68
C GLU A 29 -21.21 -25.57 -21.72
N LEU A 30 -20.93 -24.29 -21.97
CA LEU A 30 -20.07 -23.49 -21.09
C LEU A 30 -20.74 -23.19 -19.75
N SER A 31 -22.08 -23.12 -19.71
CA SER A 31 -22.83 -22.94 -18.45
C SER A 31 -22.76 -24.20 -17.57
N GLU A 32 -22.71 -25.40 -18.17
CA GLU A 32 -22.51 -26.66 -17.44
C GLU A 32 -21.11 -26.77 -16.82
N ASP A 33 -20.11 -26.11 -17.42
CA ASP A 33 -18.70 -26.11 -16.98
C ASP A 33 -18.26 -24.75 -16.41
N ILE A 34 -19.22 -23.95 -15.93
CA ILE A 34 -18.98 -22.54 -15.57
C ILE A 34 -17.90 -22.37 -14.50
N ASP A 35 -17.86 -23.24 -13.50
CA ASP A 35 -16.88 -23.16 -12.41
C ASP A 35 -15.44 -23.34 -12.92
N ALA A 36 -15.23 -24.24 -13.88
CA ALA A 36 -13.91 -24.46 -14.47
C ALA A 36 -13.49 -23.26 -15.35
N VAL A 37 -14.43 -22.68 -16.10
CA VAL A 37 -14.18 -21.46 -16.89
C VAL A 37 -13.82 -20.31 -15.96
N VAL A 38 -14.59 -20.07 -14.90
CA VAL A 38 -14.35 -19.02 -13.91
C VAL A 38 -13.00 -19.19 -13.23
N ALA A 39 -12.65 -20.40 -12.81
CA ALA A 39 -11.35 -20.68 -12.19
C ALA A 39 -10.19 -20.38 -13.14
N THR A 40 -10.32 -20.77 -14.42
CA THR A 40 -9.31 -20.52 -15.46
C THR A 40 -9.13 -19.02 -15.71
N VAL A 41 -10.22 -18.28 -15.91
CA VAL A 41 -10.20 -16.84 -16.16
C VAL A 41 -9.66 -16.07 -14.95
N THR A 42 -10.13 -16.40 -13.74
CA THR A 42 -9.68 -15.75 -12.50
C THR A 42 -8.18 -15.94 -12.29
N LYS A 43 -7.69 -17.17 -12.47
CA LYS A 43 -6.27 -17.48 -12.34
C LYS A 43 -5.43 -16.69 -13.35
N TYR A 44 -5.86 -16.65 -14.61
CA TYR A 44 -5.15 -15.90 -15.64
C TYR A 44 -5.02 -14.41 -15.32
N ILE A 45 -6.08 -13.79 -14.80
CA ILE A 45 -6.06 -12.38 -14.37
C ILE A 45 -5.10 -12.20 -13.19
N ALA A 46 -5.22 -13.02 -12.15
CA ALA A 46 -4.43 -12.91 -10.93
C ALA A 46 -2.93 -13.14 -11.14
N ASP A 47 -2.57 -14.10 -11.99
CA ASP A 47 -1.17 -14.39 -12.34
C ASP A 47 -0.54 -13.27 -13.20
N THR A 48 -1.35 -12.41 -13.82
CA THR A 48 -0.87 -11.36 -14.76
C THR A 48 -0.86 -9.96 -14.14
N ILE A 49 -1.64 -9.71 -13.09
CA ILE A 49 -1.74 -8.41 -12.43
C ILE A 49 -1.31 -8.53 -10.96
N ASP A 50 -0.05 -8.16 -10.69
CA ASP A 50 0.57 -8.22 -9.36
C ASP A 50 -0.21 -7.43 -8.29
N ASP A 51 -0.80 -6.29 -8.67
CA ASP A 51 -1.58 -5.43 -7.76
C ASP A 51 -2.82 -6.13 -7.16
N LEU A 52 -3.28 -7.25 -7.75
CA LEU A 52 -4.51 -7.95 -7.36
C LEU A 52 -4.26 -9.24 -6.56
N SER A 53 -3.02 -9.77 -6.55
CA SER A 53 -2.70 -11.09 -6.01
C SER A 53 -2.24 -11.11 -4.55
N ALA A 54 -2.02 -9.93 -3.94
CA ALA A 54 -1.40 -9.81 -2.62
C ALA A 54 -2.33 -10.11 -1.41
N GLU A 55 -3.65 -10.14 -1.60
CA GLU A 55 -4.61 -10.27 -0.49
C GLU A 55 -5.78 -11.22 -0.75
N THR A 56 -6.06 -12.11 0.22
CA THR A 56 -7.10 -13.15 0.14
C THR A 56 -8.50 -12.60 -0.11
N GLY A 57 -8.88 -11.48 0.51
CA GLY A 57 -10.24 -10.91 0.37
C GLY A 57 -10.53 -10.26 -0.99
N LEU A 58 -9.51 -9.80 -1.72
CA LEU A 58 -9.68 -9.29 -3.09
C LEU A 58 -9.85 -10.43 -4.09
N MET A 59 -9.18 -11.55 -3.86
CA MET A 59 -9.27 -12.74 -4.71
C MET A 59 -10.67 -13.35 -4.71
N ASP A 60 -11.35 -13.40 -3.55
CA ASP A 60 -12.72 -13.90 -3.46
C ASP A 60 -13.70 -13.01 -4.25
N LEU A 61 -13.54 -11.69 -4.15
CA LEU A 61 -14.35 -10.72 -4.88
C LEU A 61 -14.05 -10.71 -6.39
N LEU A 62 -12.78 -10.88 -6.78
CA LEU A 62 -12.40 -11.06 -8.17
C LEU A 62 -13.09 -12.30 -8.74
N THR A 63 -13.03 -13.43 -8.03
CA THR A 63 -13.67 -14.68 -8.45
C THR A 63 -15.19 -14.50 -8.62
N ALA A 64 -15.84 -13.85 -7.65
CA ALA A 64 -17.28 -13.56 -7.72
C ALA A 64 -17.64 -12.61 -8.89
N SER A 65 -16.80 -11.60 -9.16
CA SER A 65 -16.95 -10.69 -10.29
C SER A 65 -16.80 -11.44 -11.62
N VAL A 66 -15.77 -12.27 -11.76
CA VAL A 66 -15.55 -13.12 -12.95
C VAL A 66 -16.75 -14.02 -13.17
N HIS A 67 -17.22 -14.73 -12.14
CA HIS A 67 -18.40 -15.59 -12.22
C HIS A 67 -19.64 -14.84 -12.69
N GLY A 68 -19.92 -13.67 -12.11
CA GLY A 68 -21.03 -12.84 -12.52
C GLY A 68 -20.95 -12.43 -13.99
N ASN A 69 -19.80 -11.94 -14.44
CA ASN A 69 -19.61 -11.49 -15.81
C ASN A 69 -19.68 -12.64 -16.83
N VAL A 70 -19.02 -13.77 -16.55
CA VAL A 70 -19.08 -14.96 -17.41
C VAL A 70 -20.51 -15.44 -17.53
N SER A 71 -21.24 -15.55 -16.41
CA SER A 71 -22.65 -15.93 -16.42
C SER A 71 -23.48 -14.98 -17.29
N THR A 72 -23.30 -13.66 -17.16
CA THR A 72 -24.03 -12.68 -17.99
C THR A 72 -23.71 -12.82 -19.47
N ILE A 73 -22.44 -12.96 -19.86
CA ILE A 73 -22.03 -13.18 -21.26
C ILE A 73 -22.71 -14.43 -21.81
N LEU A 74 -22.73 -15.53 -21.07
CA LEU A 74 -23.37 -16.78 -21.51
C LEU A 74 -24.89 -16.61 -21.67
N HIS A 75 -25.57 -15.86 -20.80
CA HIS A 75 -26.99 -15.56 -20.97
C HIS A 75 -27.27 -14.69 -22.19
N VAL A 76 -26.44 -13.66 -22.45
CA VAL A 76 -26.54 -12.80 -23.64
C VAL A 76 -26.35 -13.63 -24.90
N MET A 77 -25.30 -14.45 -24.92
CA MET A 77 -24.98 -15.35 -26.03
C MET A 77 -26.10 -16.37 -26.28
N GLY A 78 -26.66 -16.96 -25.23
CA GLY A 78 -27.66 -18.03 -25.34
C GLY A 78 -29.08 -17.56 -25.66
N ASN A 79 -29.44 -16.34 -25.25
CA ASN A 79 -30.82 -15.85 -25.32
C ASN A 79 -31.00 -14.56 -26.14
N LYS A 80 -29.94 -14.07 -26.80
CA LYS A 80 -29.94 -12.80 -27.55
C LYS A 80 -30.46 -11.61 -26.75
N ILE A 81 -30.00 -11.49 -25.50
CA ILE A 81 -30.44 -10.41 -24.63
C ILE A 81 -29.88 -9.06 -25.14
N PRO A 82 -30.73 -8.07 -25.44
CA PRO A 82 -30.27 -6.73 -25.81
C PRO A 82 -29.40 -6.10 -24.71
N LEU A 83 -28.30 -5.47 -25.09
CA LEU A 83 -27.33 -4.91 -24.13
C LEU A 83 -27.91 -3.78 -23.28
N ASP A 84 -28.86 -3.02 -23.81
CA ASP A 84 -29.55 -1.93 -23.11
C ASP A 84 -30.50 -2.43 -22.00
N HIS A 85 -30.82 -3.72 -21.98
CA HIS A 85 -31.59 -4.37 -20.91
C HIS A 85 -30.71 -4.93 -19.79
N LEU A 86 -29.38 -4.96 -19.97
CA LEU A 86 -28.49 -5.56 -18.99
C LEU A 86 -28.38 -4.72 -17.73
N GLN A 87 -28.25 -5.42 -16.61
CA GLN A 87 -27.87 -4.85 -15.33
C GLN A 87 -26.51 -5.44 -14.94
N PRO A 88 -25.56 -4.62 -14.48
CA PRO A 88 -24.25 -5.11 -14.09
C PRO A 88 -24.37 -5.95 -12.82
N THR A 89 -23.49 -6.94 -12.70
CA THR A 89 -23.56 -7.84 -11.56
C THR A 89 -23.13 -7.13 -10.28
N THR A 90 -23.82 -7.42 -9.18
CA THR A 90 -23.49 -6.87 -7.85
C THR A 90 -22.03 -7.13 -7.49
N ALA A 91 -21.52 -8.31 -7.80
CA ALA A 91 -20.13 -8.68 -7.52
C ALA A 91 -19.12 -7.82 -8.30
N ALA A 92 -19.39 -7.50 -9.57
CA ALA A 92 -18.54 -6.62 -10.36
C ALA A 92 -18.50 -5.18 -9.81
N VAL A 93 -19.65 -4.67 -9.36
CA VAL A 93 -19.77 -3.35 -8.74
C VAL A 93 -19.05 -3.30 -7.39
N GLU A 94 -19.28 -4.29 -6.53
CA GLU A 94 -18.61 -4.37 -5.21
C GLU A 94 -17.10 -4.53 -5.38
N TYR A 95 -16.65 -5.31 -6.36
CA TYR A 95 -15.22 -5.42 -6.69
C TYR A 95 -14.63 -4.05 -7.07
N ALA A 96 -15.31 -3.29 -7.95
CA ALA A 96 -14.89 -1.95 -8.32
C ALA A 96 -14.83 -0.99 -7.12
N PHE A 97 -15.81 -1.05 -6.20
CA PHE A 97 -15.81 -0.25 -4.98
C PHE A 97 -14.62 -0.59 -4.07
N ARG A 98 -14.33 -1.88 -3.89
CA ARG A 98 -13.24 -2.35 -3.03
C ARG A 98 -11.87 -1.97 -3.58
N LEU A 99 -11.70 -1.96 -4.90
CA LEU A 99 -10.49 -1.43 -5.54
C LEU A 99 -10.34 0.08 -5.30
N ALA A 100 -11.43 0.84 -5.44
CA ALA A 100 -11.41 2.30 -5.22
C ALA A 100 -11.03 2.66 -3.77
N GLN A 101 -11.59 1.93 -2.80
CA GLN A 101 -11.31 2.09 -1.37
C GLN A 101 -9.85 1.83 -1.00
N ARG A 102 -9.16 1.00 -1.78
CA ARG A 102 -7.77 0.57 -1.56
C ARG A 102 -6.77 1.31 -2.45
N ASN A 103 -7.24 2.30 -3.21
CA ASN A 103 -6.43 3.10 -4.13
C ASN A 103 -5.70 2.24 -5.19
N VAL A 104 -6.26 1.09 -5.56
CA VAL A 104 -5.76 0.27 -6.69
C VAL A 104 -6.09 1.00 -7.99
N SER A 105 -5.16 1.02 -8.94
CA SER A 105 -5.35 1.84 -10.14
C SER A 105 -6.59 1.44 -10.97
N ALA A 106 -7.32 2.44 -11.48
CA ALA A 106 -8.40 2.20 -12.45
C ALA A 106 -7.90 1.44 -13.69
N ASN A 107 -6.63 1.61 -14.05
CA ASN A 107 -5.99 0.87 -15.13
C ASN A 107 -5.92 -0.64 -14.82
N ALA A 108 -5.63 -1.04 -13.59
CA ALA A 108 -5.65 -2.45 -13.19
C ALA A 108 -7.06 -3.06 -13.31
N LEU A 109 -8.10 -2.30 -12.93
CA LEU A 109 -9.50 -2.71 -13.12
C LEU A 109 -9.81 -2.92 -14.61
N VAL A 110 -9.53 -1.93 -15.47
CA VAL A 110 -9.78 -2.03 -16.92
C VAL A 110 -8.98 -3.19 -17.54
N ARG A 111 -7.71 -3.35 -17.13
CA ARG A 111 -6.83 -4.43 -17.60
C ARG A 111 -7.37 -5.81 -17.22
N ALA A 112 -7.94 -5.97 -16.03
CA ALA A 112 -8.55 -7.24 -15.61
C ALA A 112 -9.69 -7.68 -16.55
N TYR A 113 -10.53 -6.74 -17.00
CA TYR A 113 -11.60 -7.04 -17.96
C TYR A 113 -11.06 -7.44 -19.34
N HIS A 114 -10.04 -6.75 -19.84
CA HIS A 114 -9.42 -7.13 -21.12
C HIS A 114 -8.74 -8.50 -21.06
N LEU A 115 -8.07 -8.83 -19.96
CA LEU A 115 -7.49 -10.16 -19.75
C LEU A 115 -8.56 -11.24 -19.63
N GLY A 116 -9.66 -10.94 -18.92
CA GLY A 116 -10.79 -11.85 -18.80
C GLY A 116 -11.46 -12.14 -20.14
N ALA A 117 -11.68 -11.10 -20.95
CA ALA A 117 -12.21 -11.23 -22.31
C ALA A 117 -11.27 -12.07 -23.20
N HIS A 118 -9.96 -11.79 -23.18
CA HIS A 118 -8.99 -12.57 -23.94
C HIS A 118 -9.03 -14.06 -23.57
N GLU A 119 -9.10 -14.40 -22.28
CA GLU A 119 -9.15 -15.79 -21.85
C GLU A 119 -10.51 -16.45 -22.18
N MET A 120 -11.61 -15.70 -22.09
CA MET A 120 -12.92 -16.17 -22.54
C MET A 120 -12.93 -16.49 -24.05
N GLN A 121 -12.32 -15.63 -24.87
CA GLN A 121 -12.13 -15.86 -26.29
C GLN A 121 -11.37 -17.16 -26.57
N ARG A 122 -10.31 -17.43 -25.82
CA ARG A 122 -9.54 -18.67 -25.94
C ARG A 122 -10.37 -19.90 -25.58
N VAL A 123 -11.16 -19.83 -24.51
CA VAL A 123 -12.08 -20.92 -24.12
C VAL A 123 -13.09 -21.21 -25.24
N VAL A 124 -13.70 -20.17 -25.83
CA VAL A 124 -14.66 -20.32 -26.94
C VAL A 124 -14.00 -20.93 -28.18
N LEU A 125 -12.82 -20.43 -28.57
CA LEU A 125 -12.07 -20.98 -29.71
C LEU A 125 -11.75 -22.47 -29.52
N GLN A 126 -11.30 -22.86 -28.32
CA GLN A 126 -10.99 -24.26 -28.01
C GLN A 126 -12.24 -25.17 -28.11
N ARG A 127 -13.41 -24.69 -27.69
CA ARG A 127 -14.66 -25.45 -27.86
C ARG A 127 -15.06 -25.55 -29.34
N MET A 128 -14.84 -24.48 -30.12
CA MET A 128 -15.13 -24.45 -31.55
C MET A 128 -14.25 -25.40 -32.36
N GLU A 129 -12.98 -25.60 -31.98
CA GLU A 129 -12.07 -26.55 -32.63
C GLU A 129 -12.57 -28.00 -32.62
N THR A 130 -13.40 -28.36 -31.65
CA THR A 130 -13.96 -29.72 -31.51
C THR A 130 -15.26 -29.93 -32.30
N ARG A 131 -15.79 -28.89 -32.94
CA ARG A 131 -17.05 -28.95 -33.69
C ARG A 131 -16.80 -29.21 -35.18
N ASP A 132 -17.61 -30.09 -35.77
CA ASP A 132 -17.59 -30.38 -37.20
C ASP A 132 -18.41 -29.34 -37.98
N LEU A 133 -17.83 -28.15 -38.17
CA LEU A 133 -18.42 -27.05 -38.93
C LEU A 133 -17.53 -26.71 -40.13
N ALA A 134 -18.17 -26.32 -41.24
CA ALA A 134 -17.45 -25.80 -42.40
C ALA A 134 -16.66 -24.53 -42.01
N PRO A 135 -15.45 -24.31 -42.56
CA PRO A 135 -14.59 -23.20 -42.14
C PRO A 135 -15.26 -21.82 -42.16
N GLN A 136 -16.09 -21.55 -43.17
CA GLN A 136 -16.82 -20.28 -43.27
C GLN A 136 -17.80 -20.10 -42.10
N ARG A 137 -18.57 -21.14 -41.76
CA ARG A 137 -19.53 -21.10 -40.64
C ARG A 137 -18.85 -20.94 -39.30
N THR A 138 -17.66 -21.53 -39.13
CA THR A 138 -16.85 -21.32 -37.91
C THR A 138 -16.43 -19.85 -37.80
N ILE A 139 -16.01 -19.22 -38.91
CA ILE A 139 -15.66 -17.79 -38.94
C ILE A 139 -16.88 -16.93 -38.58
N ASP A 140 -18.06 -17.25 -39.13
CA ASP A 140 -19.28 -16.49 -38.88
C ASP A 140 -19.67 -16.53 -37.39
N VAL A 141 -19.66 -17.73 -36.78
CA VAL A 141 -19.91 -17.93 -35.33
C VAL A 141 -18.92 -17.16 -34.46
N ILE A 142 -17.62 -17.27 -34.76
CA ILE A 142 -16.57 -16.57 -34.00
C ILE A 142 -16.72 -15.06 -34.14
N SER A 143 -17.06 -14.57 -35.32
CA SER A 143 -17.23 -13.14 -35.58
C SER A 143 -18.46 -12.57 -34.87
N GLU A 144 -19.56 -13.32 -34.84
CA GLU A 144 -20.77 -12.95 -34.08
C GLU A 144 -20.48 -12.93 -32.57
N PHE A 145 -19.81 -13.96 -32.04
CA PHE A 145 -19.38 -14.00 -30.65
C PHE A 145 -18.47 -12.83 -30.29
N ALA A 146 -17.41 -12.60 -31.07
CA ALA A 146 -16.45 -11.54 -30.82
C ALA A 146 -17.09 -10.15 -30.84
N THR A 147 -18.05 -9.94 -31.75
CA THR A 147 -18.81 -8.68 -31.82
C THR A 147 -19.66 -8.49 -30.56
N MET A 148 -20.39 -9.52 -30.14
CA MET A 148 -21.22 -9.49 -28.93
C MET A 148 -20.37 -9.29 -27.66
N GLU A 149 -19.29 -10.05 -27.51
CA GLU A 149 -18.37 -9.96 -26.38
C GLU A 149 -17.75 -8.57 -26.30
N HIS A 150 -17.29 -8.01 -27.42
CA HIS A 150 -16.69 -6.68 -27.43
C HIS A 150 -17.68 -5.60 -26.97
N GLN A 151 -18.93 -5.66 -27.45
CA GLN A 151 -19.95 -4.71 -27.03
C GLN A 151 -20.32 -4.87 -25.55
N TYR A 152 -20.39 -6.09 -25.04
CA TYR A 152 -20.61 -6.35 -23.62
C TYR A 152 -19.45 -5.80 -22.77
N ILE A 153 -18.21 -6.09 -23.15
CA ILE A 153 -17.01 -5.67 -22.41
C ILE A 153 -16.89 -4.15 -22.38
N ASP A 154 -17.12 -3.47 -23.51
CA ASP A 154 -17.14 -2.01 -23.57
C ASP A 154 -18.24 -1.41 -22.67
N TRP A 155 -19.43 -2.00 -22.65
CA TRP A 155 -20.51 -1.57 -21.77
C TRP A 155 -20.18 -1.75 -20.28
N ILE A 156 -19.75 -2.95 -19.87
CA ILE A 156 -19.49 -3.24 -18.46
C ILE A 156 -18.29 -2.44 -17.95
N ILE A 157 -17.23 -2.26 -18.75
CA ILE A 157 -16.06 -1.45 -18.39
C ILE A 157 -16.51 -0.03 -18.09
N ARG A 158 -17.30 0.62 -18.96
CA ARG A 158 -17.81 1.97 -18.71
C ARG A 158 -18.61 2.03 -17.41
N TYR A 159 -19.46 1.04 -17.15
CA TYR A 159 -20.27 1.01 -15.94
C TYR A 159 -19.41 0.88 -14.68
N VAL A 160 -18.54 -0.13 -14.61
CA VAL A 160 -17.74 -0.38 -13.41
C VAL A 160 -16.67 0.67 -13.21
N LEU A 161 -16.16 1.29 -14.28
CA LEU A 161 -15.27 2.43 -14.18
C LEU A 161 -16.01 3.64 -13.60
N ASN A 162 -17.23 3.92 -14.05
CA ASN A 162 -18.06 4.98 -13.45
C ASN A 162 -18.37 4.68 -11.96
N ALA A 163 -18.63 3.41 -11.61
CA ALA A 163 -18.86 3.01 -10.23
C ALA A 163 -17.59 3.17 -9.37
N TYR A 164 -16.43 2.75 -9.89
CA TYR A 164 -15.12 2.96 -9.29
C TYR A 164 -14.84 4.45 -9.08
N GLU A 165 -15.04 5.28 -10.10
CA GLU A 165 -14.78 6.72 -10.05
C GLU A 165 -15.75 7.41 -9.09
N SER A 166 -17.02 7.03 -9.11
CA SER A 166 -18.02 7.55 -8.16
C SER A 166 -17.68 7.18 -6.73
N GLU A 167 -17.23 5.95 -6.48
CA GLU A 167 -16.78 5.53 -5.15
C GLU A 167 -15.51 6.29 -4.75
N ARG A 168 -14.51 6.36 -5.62
CA ARG A 168 -13.30 7.14 -5.38
C ARG A 168 -13.63 8.62 -5.11
N GLN A 169 -14.61 9.17 -5.82
CA GLN A 169 -15.09 10.54 -5.62
C GLN A 169 -15.84 10.67 -4.29
N ARG A 170 -16.70 9.71 -3.91
CA ARG A 170 -17.33 9.67 -2.58
C ARG A 170 -16.29 9.64 -1.45
N TRP A 171 -15.22 8.87 -1.63
CA TRP A 171 -14.08 8.89 -0.72
C TRP A 171 -13.31 10.21 -0.77
N SER A 172 -13.25 10.87 -1.93
CA SER A 172 -12.62 12.19 -2.15
C SER A 172 -13.47 13.39 -1.68
N ASP A 173 -14.77 13.19 -1.52
CA ASP A 173 -15.76 14.17 -1.04
C ASP A 173 -16.02 14.04 0.46
N MET A 174 -15.49 12.99 1.12
CA MET A 174 -15.41 12.94 2.57
C MET A 174 -14.56 14.11 3.08
N PRO A 175 -14.95 14.81 4.17
CA PRO A 175 -14.25 16.01 4.65
C PRO A 175 -12.73 15.87 4.89
N GLY A 176 -12.21 14.65 5.05
CA GLY A 176 -10.78 14.36 5.22
C GLY A 176 -9.95 14.29 3.93
N SER A 177 -10.54 14.02 2.76
CA SER A 177 -9.80 13.71 1.53
C SER A 177 -9.57 14.91 0.61
N VAL A 178 -10.40 15.96 0.67
CA VAL A 178 -10.05 17.29 0.13
C VAL A 178 -8.73 17.78 0.75
N LEU A 179 -8.54 17.47 2.03
CA LEU A 179 -7.33 17.82 2.76
C LEU A 179 -6.14 16.94 2.35
N VAL A 180 -6.33 15.62 2.18
CA VAL A 180 -5.31 14.71 1.60
C VAL A 180 -4.87 15.20 0.22
N SER A 181 -5.80 15.46 -0.70
CA SER A 181 -5.49 15.94 -2.04
C SER A 181 -4.78 17.30 -2.02
N ALA A 182 -5.20 18.23 -1.17
CA ALA A 182 -4.49 19.51 -1.02
C ALA A 182 -3.06 19.32 -0.52
N ILE A 183 -2.83 18.38 0.39
CA ILE A 183 -1.48 18.03 0.88
C ILE A 183 -0.66 17.37 -0.22
N GLU A 184 -1.22 16.43 -0.99
CA GLU A 184 -0.52 15.78 -2.10
C GLU A 184 -0.11 16.77 -3.18
N ASP A 185 -1.03 17.68 -3.57
CA ASP A 185 -0.75 18.77 -4.49
C ASP A 185 0.40 19.66 -3.97
N LEU A 186 0.38 20.02 -2.69
CA LEU A 186 1.45 20.79 -2.05
C LEU A 186 2.78 20.00 -1.98
N MET A 187 2.72 18.70 -1.74
CA MET A 187 3.91 17.85 -1.68
C MET A 187 4.58 17.72 -3.06
N ASN A 188 3.79 17.75 -4.14
CA ASN A 188 4.29 17.66 -5.51
C ASN A 188 4.81 19.00 -6.04
N ASP A 189 4.13 20.11 -5.73
CA ASP A 189 4.56 21.47 -6.10
C ASP A 189 4.43 22.44 -4.91
N PRO A 190 5.43 22.47 -4.01
CA PRO A 190 5.40 23.33 -2.81
C PRO A 190 5.32 24.82 -3.13
N GLY A 191 5.87 25.23 -4.29
CA GLY A 191 5.95 26.63 -4.69
C GLY A 191 4.62 27.17 -5.18
N SER A 192 4.01 26.53 -6.18
CA SER A 192 2.75 27.00 -6.76
C SER A 192 1.51 26.54 -5.97
N GLY A 193 1.61 25.41 -5.26
CA GLY A 193 0.53 24.81 -4.48
C GLY A 193 0.22 25.52 -3.16
N ALA A 194 1.15 26.32 -2.61
CA ALA A 194 1.03 26.94 -1.29
C ALA A 194 -0.23 27.80 -1.13
N THR A 195 -0.49 28.74 -2.04
CA THR A 195 -1.66 29.64 -1.95
C THR A 195 -2.99 28.86 -2.02
N ARG A 196 -3.06 27.85 -2.90
CA ARG A 196 -4.25 27.00 -3.06
C ARG A 196 -4.48 26.16 -1.81
N PHE A 197 -3.41 25.64 -1.22
CA PHE A 197 -3.45 24.90 0.03
C PHE A 197 -3.95 25.77 1.20
N GLU A 198 -3.35 26.94 1.43
CA GLU A 198 -3.76 27.84 2.51
C GLU A 198 -5.24 28.25 2.38
N THR A 199 -5.70 28.52 1.15
CA THR A 199 -7.10 28.88 0.87
C THR A 199 -8.07 27.74 1.16
N LYS A 200 -7.72 26.50 0.77
CA LYS A 200 -8.57 25.32 0.96
C LYS A 200 -8.61 24.85 2.42
N THR A 201 -7.50 24.96 3.14
CA THR A 201 -7.31 24.32 4.45
C THR A 201 -7.37 25.30 5.62
N GLY A 202 -7.19 26.60 5.36
CA GLY A 202 -7.04 27.63 6.40
C GLY A 202 -5.72 27.55 7.17
N TYR A 203 -4.82 26.62 6.83
CA TYR A 203 -3.55 26.43 7.51
C TYR A 203 -2.44 27.22 6.83
N ALA A 204 -1.83 28.19 7.52
CA ALA A 204 -0.76 28.99 6.91
C ALA A 204 0.57 28.24 6.90
N LEU A 205 1.29 28.32 5.78
CA LEU A 205 2.58 27.68 5.51
C LEU A 205 3.77 28.57 5.85
N LYS A 206 3.56 29.88 6.04
CA LYS A 206 4.62 30.82 6.47
C LYS A 206 4.91 30.72 7.97
N ARG A 207 5.23 29.52 8.46
CA ARG A 207 5.54 29.23 9.88
C ARG A 207 6.42 27.99 9.98
N THR A 208 6.76 27.60 11.20
CA THR A 208 7.47 26.34 11.47
C THR A 208 6.48 25.22 11.75
N HIS A 209 6.71 24.07 11.12
CA HIS A 209 5.84 22.91 11.13
C HIS A 209 6.58 21.72 11.74
N LEU A 210 5.95 21.05 12.70
CA LEU A 210 6.34 19.72 13.16
C LEU A 210 5.33 18.71 12.65
N ALA A 211 5.76 17.85 11.73
CA ALA A 211 4.93 16.76 11.26
C ALA A 211 4.98 15.58 12.24
N VAL A 212 3.82 14.98 12.46
CA VAL A 212 3.59 13.93 13.43
C VAL A 212 2.65 12.89 12.84
N ILE A 213 3.07 11.63 12.81
CA ILE A 213 2.22 10.48 12.49
C ILE A 213 1.87 9.81 13.81
N ALA A 214 0.60 9.82 14.17
CA ALA A 214 0.10 9.13 15.34
C ALA A 214 -0.68 7.89 14.91
N TRP A 215 -0.46 6.78 15.62
CA TRP A 215 -1.21 5.56 15.39
C TRP A 215 -1.55 4.86 16.69
N ASP A 216 -2.61 4.06 16.66
CA ASP A 216 -2.97 3.17 17.76
C ASP A 216 -2.58 1.72 17.40
N PRO A 217 -1.82 1.01 18.24
CA PRO A 217 -1.56 -0.41 18.03
C PRO A 217 -2.82 -1.27 18.16
N ASP A 218 -3.86 -0.77 18.84
CA ASP A 218 -5.14 -1.44 18.96
C ASP A 218 -5.97 -1.29 17.67
N PRO A 219 -6.24 -2.39 16.93
CA PRO A 219 -7.02 -2.35 15.69
C PRO A 219 -8.47 -1.95 15.91
N GLU A 220 -9.00 -2.04 17.14
CA GLU A 220 -10.34 -1.54 17.49
C GLU A 220 -10.34 -0.05 17.86
N SER A 221 -9.19 0.64 17.75
CA SER A 221 -9.10 2.07 17.98
C SER A 221 -9.85 2.89 16.91
N SER A 222 -9.99 4.20 17.13
CA SER A 222 -10.64 5.07 16.16
C SER A 222 -9.86 6.35 15.97
N ALA A 223 -9.83 6.85 14.73
CA ALA A 223 -9.17 8.09 14.36
C ALA A 223 -9.63 9.29 15.22
N ARG A 224 -10.89 9.30 15.66
CA ARG A 224 -11.44 10.32 16.57
C ARG A 224 -10.73 10.36 17.93
N ARG A 225 -10.35 9.21 18.49
CA ARG A 225 -9.54 9.15 19.71
C ARG A 225 -8.15 9.74 19.46
N LEU A 226 -7.52 9.38 18.35
CA LEU A 226 -6.21 9.92 17.95
C LEU A 226 -6.28 11.45 17.74
N HIS A 227 -7.33 11.97 17.12
CA HIS A 227 -7.51 13.41 16.97
C HIS A 227 -7.54 14.15 18.32
N SER A 228 -8.26 13.60 19.30
CA SER A 228 -8.32 14.19 20.64
C SER A 228 -6.98 14.15 21.38
N ARG A 229 -6.20 13.08 21.21
CA ARG A 229 -4.86 12.92 21.79
C ARG A 229 -3.85 13.87 21.16
N ILE A 230 -3.92 14.08 19.84
CA ILE A 230 -3.07 15.06 19.13
C ILE A 230 -3.37 16.49 19.60
N LEU A 231 -4.63 16.84 19.85
CA LEU A 231 -4.96 18.15 20.44
C LEU A 231 -4.34 18.32 21.83
N ALA A 232 -4.37 17.27 22.67
CA ALA A 232 -3.71 17.30 23.98
C ALA A 232 -2.18 17.43 23.84
N ALA A 233 -1.56 16.67 22.93
CA ALA A 233 -0.13 16.75 22.62
C ALA A 233 0.29 18.14 22.10
N ALA A 234 -0.51 18.76 21.23
CA ALA A 234 -0.29 20.12 20.76
C ALA A 234 -0.33 21.14 21.92
N GLY A 235 -1.18 20.90 22.93
CA GLY A 235 -1.19 21.66 24.18
C GLY A 235 0.12 21.51 24.99
N VAL A 236 0.66 20.30 25.10
CA VAL A 236 1.97 20.05 25.75
C VAL A 236 3.11 20.77 25.02
N ILE A 237 3.06 20.82 23.69
CA ILE A 237 4.04 21.50 22.84
C ILE A 237 3.86 23.04 22.86
N ASN A 238 2.77 23.56 23.44
CA ASN A 238 2.36 24.96 23.40
C ASN A 238 2.22 25.48 21.95
N ALA A 239 1.55 24.71 21.10
CA ALA A 239 1.29 25.09 19.72
C ALA A 239 0.49 26.42 19.66
N PRO A 240 0.91 27.41 18.85
CA PRO A 240 0.26 28.72 18.76
C PRO A 240 -1.11 28.68 18.06
N SER A 241 -1.43 27.60 17.35
CA SER A 241 -2.74 27.38 16.74
C SER A 241 -3.03 25.88 16.63
N PRO A 242 -4.29 25.47 16.38
CA PRO A 242 -4.64 24.07 16.22
C PRO A 242 -3.80 23.36 15.13
N PRO A 243 -3.45 22.09 15.33
CA PRO A 243 -2.76 21.29 14.33
C PRO A 243 -3.68 21.00 13.14
N LEU A 244 -3.08 20.92 11.96
CA LEU A 244 -3.75 20.31 10.81
C LEU A 244 -3.72 18.80 10.98
N GLN A 245 -4.85 18.12 10.83
CA GLN A 245 -4.97 16.68 11.07
C GLN A 245 -5.67 16.00 9.90
N VAL A 246 -5.15 14.85 9.49
CA VAL A 246 -5.63 14.07 8.36
C VAL A 246 -5.71 12.61 8.74
N THR A 247 -6.92 12.07 8.74
CA THR A 247 -7.15 10.64 8.93
C THR A 247 -6.74 9.89 7.68
N ILE A 248 -5.84 8.92 7.85
CA ILE A 248 -5.40 8.03 6.76
C ILE A 248 -6.21 6.74 6.79
N ASP A 249 -6.41 6.19 7.98
CA ASP A 249 -7.24 5.02 8.24
C ASP A 249 -7.80 5.08 9.68
N GLU A 250 -8.47 4.02 10.13
CA GLU A 250 -9.12 3.99 11.45
C GLU A 250 -8.15 4.10 12.63
N THR A 251 -6.87 3.75 12.44
CA THR A 251 -5.85 3.70 13.50
C THR A 251 -4.67 4.62 13.24
N THR A 252 -4.63 5.39 12.16
CA THR A 252 -3.51 6.25 11.78
C THR A 252 -3.95 7.64 11.33
N VAL A 253 -3.30 8.67 11.87
CA VAL A 253 -3.55 10.08 11.56
C VAL A 253 -2.22 10.80 11.31
N TRP A 254 -2.15 11.56 10.20
CA TRP A 254 -1.07 12.51 9.94
C TRP A 254 -1.42 13.89 10.48
N ASN A 255 -0.43 14.57 11.05
CA ASN A 255 -0.64 15.83 11.73
C ASN A 255 0.50 16.79 11.43
N TRP A 256 0.18 18.08 11.28
CA TRP A 256 1.15 19.16 11.22
C TRP A 256 0.86 20.16 12.33
N ILE A 257 1.71 20.14 13.35
CA ILE A 257 1.61 21.00 14.51
C ILE A 257 2.44 22.26 14.23
N PRO A 258 1.82 23.47 14.21
CA PRO A 258 2.55 24.72 14.25
C PRO A 258 3.35 24.78 15.54
N VAL A 259 4.64 25.14 15.47
CA VAL A 259 5.51 25.16 16.66
C VAL A 259 6.50 26.31 16.60
N ASP A 260 7.02 26.68 17.77
CA ASP A 260 8.33 27.33 17.87
C ASP A 260 9.41 26.25 17.89
N ALA A 261 10.40 26.33 16.99
CA ALA A 261 11.49 25.37 16.90
C ALA A 261 12.29 25.25 18.21
N ALA A 262 12.39 26.33 18.99
CA ALA A 262 13.09 26.30 20.28
C ALA A 262 12.31 25.52 21.36
N ALA A 263 10.98 25.61 21.32
CA ALA A 263 10.10 24.88 22.24
C ALA A 263 10.19 23.37 22.02
N VAL A 264 10.30 22.91 20.76
CA VAL A 264 10.42 21.48 20.44
C VAL A 264 11.74 20.88 20.96
N ARG A 265 12.84 21.65 20.93
CA ARG A 265 14.15 21.18 21.44
C ARG A 265 14.18 20.92 22.94
N THR A 266 13.28 21.56 23.68
CA THR A 266 13.18 21.44 25.15
C THR A 266 11.94 20.65 25.57
N LEU A 267 11.30 19.96 24.62
CA LEU A 267 10.06 19.24 24.85
C LEU A 267 10.24 18.08 25.83
N ASP A 268 9.37 18.03 26.83
CA ASP A 268 9.28 16.91 27.76
C ASP A 268 8.60 15.71 27.08
N LEU A 269 9.40 14.77 26.59
CA LEU A 269 8.93 13.56 25.93
C LEU A 269 8.08 12.66 26.85
N THR A 270 8.25 12.74 28.17
CA THR A 270 7.45 11.98 29.13
C THR A 270 6.02 12.50 29.15
N ARG A 271 5.85 13.82 29.28
CA ARG A 271 4.53 14.47 29.23
C ARG A 271 3.84 14.27 27.88
N LEU A 272 4.62 14.33 26.79
CA LEU A 272 4.09 14.05 25.46
C LEU A 272 3.54 12.62 25.39
N ARG A 273 4.31 11.64 25.88
CA ARG A 273 3.88 10.23 25.91
C ARG A 273 2.61 10.02 26.75
N GLU A 274 2.53 10.65 27.91
CA GLU A 274 1.35 10.58 28.78
C GLU A 274 0.10 11.14 28.08
N SER A 275 0.23 12.24 27.35
CA SER A 275 -0.87 12.85 26.59
C SER A 275 -1.43 11.94 25.48
N MET A 276 -0.62 11.00 25.00
CA MET A 276 -1.02 10.05 23.96
C MET A 276 -1.78 8.83 24.51
N GLY A 277 -1.81 8.62 25.83
CA GLY A 277 -2.70 7.66 26.48
C GLY A 277 -2.70 6.24 25.89
N GLY A 278 -1.53 5.75 25.44
CA GLY A 278 -1.36 4.43 24.82
C GLY A 278 -1.17 4.45 23.30
N ALA A 279 -1.54 5.53 22.61
CA ALA A 279 -1.18 5.71 21.21
C ALA A 279 0.31 6.00 21.05
N HIS A 280 0.81 5.68 19.85
CA HIS A 280 2.19 5.88 19.46
C HIS A 280 2.34 7.08 18.53
N LEU A 281 3.53 7.64 18.48
CA LEU A 281 3.82 8.87 17.77
C LEU A 281 5.19 8.83 17.11
N ALA A 282 5.24 9.15 15.82
CA ALA A 282 6.45 9.33 15.05
C ALA A 282 6.54 10.78 14.58
N MET A 283 7.66 11.46 14.85
CA MET A 283 7.81 12.89 14.56
C MET A 283 9.02 13.18 13.68
N GLY A 284 8.87 14.17 12.80
CA GLY A 284 9.99 14.77 12.08
C GLY A 284 10.70 15.84 12.92
N GLU A 285 11.47 16.70 12.25
CA GLU A 285 12.05 17.90 12.85
C GLU A 285 11.21 19.14 12.53
N PRO A 286 11.20 20.17 13.41
CA PRO A 286 10.52 21.43 13.15
C PRO A 286 11.22 22.19 12.02
N MET A 287 10.52 22.44 10.91
CA MET A 287 11.07 23.15 9.75
C MET A 287 10.12 24.23 9.23
N TRP A 288 10.70 25.28 8.65
CA TRP A 288 9.97 26.46 8.18
C TRP A 288 9.49 26.31 6.73
N GLY A 289 8.30 26.85 6.44
CA GLY A 289 7.82 27.04 5.07
C GLY A 289 7.17 25.80 4.45
N PRO A 290 6.66 25.91 3.19
CA PRO A 290 6.08 24.80 2.43
C PRO A 290 7.05 23.60 2.26
N GLU A 291 8.32 23.87 2.00
CA GLU A 291 9.35 22.83 1.91
C GLU A 291 9.58 22.17 3.27
N GLY A 292 9.55 22.95 4.36
CA GLY A 292 9.64 22.43 5.72
C GLY A 292 8.44 21.57 6.11
N PHE A 293 7.23 21.96 5.70
CA PHE A 293 6.01 21.19 5.87
C PHE A 293 6.14 19.79 5.24
N LYS A 294 6.61 19.72 3.99
CA LYS A 294 6.87 18.46 3.29
C LYS A 294 7.99 17.67 3.95
N ARG A 295 9.15 18.31 4.19
CA ARG A 295 10.34 17.62 4.68
C ARG A 295 10.16 17.06 6.10
N SER A 296 9.46 17.78 6.96
CA SER A 296 9.13 17.29 8.31
C SER A 296 8.27 16.03 8.22
N HIS A 297 7.31 15.99 7.30
CA HIS A 297 6.45 14.83 7.09
C HIS A 297 7.22 13.62 6.53
N GLU A 298 8.12 13.82 5.56
CA GLU A 298 9.00 12.76 5.07
C GLU A 298 9.83 12.13 6.21
N GLN A 299 10.35 12.97 7.11
CA GLN A 299 11.08 12.51 8.30
C GLN A 299 10.19 11.75 9.28
N ALA A 300 8.97 12.22 9.52
CA ALA A 300 7.99 11.52 10.35
C ALA A 300 7.61 10.14 9.77
N ARG A 301 7.46 10.04 8.44
CA ARG A 301 7.23 8.76 7.74
C ARG A 301 8.38 7.78 7.91
N ILE A 302 9.60 8.28 7.85
CA ILE A 302 10.80 7.48 8.12
C ILE A 302 10.77 6.95 9.56
N ALA A 303 10.53 7.82 10.55
CA ALA A 303 10.44 7.41 11.95
C ALA A 303 9.29 6.42 12.19
N PHE A 304 8.14 6.61 11.53
CA PHE A 304 6.99 5.71 11.57
C PHE A 304 7.34 4.32 11.05
N GLY A 305 7.92 4.22 9.84
CA GLY A 305 8.33 2.95 9.26
C GLY A 305 9.35 2.19 10.11
N CYS A 306 10.27 2.91 10.77
CA CYS A 306 11.20 2.33 11.74
C CYS A 306 10.50 1.82 13.03
N ALA A 307 9.42 2.47 13.45
CA ALA A 307 8.68 2.15 14.67
C ALA A 307 7.66 1.01 14.49
N THR A 308 7.19 0.78 13.26
CA THR A 308 6.22 -0.27 12.90
C THR A 308 6.86 -1.51 12.27
N ALA A 309 8.19 -1.55 12.16
CA ALA A 309 8.91 -2.69 11.58
C ALA A 309 8.61 -4.02 12.35
N PRO A 310 8.40 -5.15 11.65
CA PRO A 310 8.12 -6.45 12.27
C PRO A 310 9.21 -6.91 13.24
N GLY A 311 8.82 -7.56 14.34
CA GLY A 311 9.76 -8.18 15.29
C GLY A 311 10.29 -7.27 16.41
N ARG A 312 9.67 -6.11 16.67
CA ARG A 312 10.08 -5.18 17.73
C ARG A 312 9.00 -4.90 18.78
N ARG A 313 9.45 -4.50 19.97
CA ARG A 313 8.62 -3.79 20.95
C ARG A 313 8.38 -2.37 20.43
N SER A 314 7.14 -2.08 20.06
CA SER A 314 6.77 -0.77 19.53
C SER A 314 7.03 0.33 20.58
N ARG A 315 7.76 1.38 20.19
CA ARG A 315 8.10 2.52 21.05
C ARG A 315 6.98 3.55 20.96
N PRO A 316 6.43 4.05 22.09
CA PRO A 316 5.33 5.01 22.04
C PRO A 316 5.68 6.37 21.44
N VAL A 317 6.95 6.76 21.44
CA VAL A 317 7.40 7.98 20.77
C VAL A 317 8.69 7.64 20.00
N SER A 318 8.78 8.07 18.75
CA SER A 318 9.95 7.95 17.89
C SER A 318 10.19 9.27 17.16
N SER A 319 11.38 9.85 17.29
CA SER A 319 11.72 11.12 16.63
C SER A 319 12.81 10.94 15.59
N TYR A 320 12.67 11.58 14.43
CA TYR A 320 13.72 11.62 13.42
C TYR A 320 15.03 12.24 13.95
N ALA A 321 14.93 13.11 14.96
CA ALA A 321 16.06 13.70 15.66
C ALA A 321 16.89 12.67 16.45
N GLU A 322 16.35 11.47 16.69
CA GLU A 322 17.04 10.44 17.44
C GLU A 322 18.35 10.06 16.75
N PRO A 323 19.48 10.09 17.48
CA PRO A 323 20.78 9.76 16.92
C PRO A 323 20.76 8.42 16.18
N GLY A 324 21.15 8.46 14.90
CA GLY A 324 21.27 7.28 14.05
C GLY A 324 19.97 6.83 13.37
N LEU A 325 18.78 7.38 13.67
CA LEU A 325 17.53 6.99 13.01
C LEU A 325 17.57 7.29 11.51
N ALA A 326 17.97 8.51 11.14
CA ALA A 326 18.12 8.93 9.75
C ALA A 326 19.06 8.00 8.95
N ALA A 327 20.25 7.75 9.47
CA ALA A 327 21.23 6.87 8.84
C ALA A 327 20.72 5.42 8.75
N THR A 328 20.07 4.95 9.81
CA THR A 328 19.48 3.61 9.85
C THR A 328 18.40 3.44 8.78
N SER A 329 17.52 4.43 8.61
CA SER A 329 16.46 4.36 7.60
C SER A 329 17.00 4.25 6.17
N LEU A 330 18.15 4.85 5.88
CA LEU A 330 18.79 4.77 4.56
C LEU A 330 19.38 3.39 4.32
N ILE A 331 19.99 2.80 5.35
CA ILE A 331 20.55 1.45 5.30
C ILE A 331 19.43 0.40 5.23
N ALA A 332 18.37 0.56 6.03
CA ALA A 332 17.25 -0.37 6.12
C ALA A 332 16.36 -0.46 4.86
N LYS A 333 16.47 0.50 3.93
CA LYS A 333 15.76 0.44 2.64
C LYS A 333 16.18 -0.75 1.78
N ASP A 334 17.37 -1.30 1.99
CA ASP A 334 17.89 -2.49 1.32
C ASP A 334 18.01 -3.65 2.32
N THR A 335 16.87 -4.30 2.60
CA THR A 335 16.69 -5.15 3.78
C THR A 335 17.65 -6.36 3.84
N PRO A 336 17.98 -7.08 2.75
CA PRO A 336 18.91 -8.21 2.80
C PRO A 336 20.37 -7.78 3.04
N GLU A 337 20.84 -6.80 2.28
CA GLU A 337 22.21 -6.27 2.29
C GLU A 337 22.51 -5.59 3.63
N ALA A 338 21.54 -4.84 4.17
CA ALA A 338 21.64 -4.25 5.50
C ALA A 338 21.77 -5.31 6.60
N ARG A 339 21.03 -6.42 6.51
CA ARG A 339 21.13 -7.53 7.48
C ARG A 339 22.47 -8.25 7.38
N ILE A 340 22.98 -8.46 6.17
CA ILE A 340 24.32 -9.03 5.94
C ILE A 340 25.38 -8.11 6.55
N TRP A 341 25.35 -6.81 6.22
CA TRP A 341 26.28 -5.84 6.75
C TRP A 341 26.24 -5.76 8.28
N VAL A 342 25.04 -5.70 8.89
CA VAL A 342 24.89 -5.74 10.36
C VAL A 342 25.52 -7.00 10.96
N ARG A 343 25.31 -8.18 10.36
CA ARG A 343 25.90 -9.44 10.84
C ARG A 343 27.42 -9.42 10.70
N GLU A 344 27.95 -8.94 9.59
CA GLU A 344 29.39 -8.82 9.38
C GLU A 344 30.05 -7.77 10.28
N THR A 345 29.34 -6.70 10.66
CA THR A 345 29.87 -5.62 11.50
C THR A 345 29.73 -5.92 12.99
N LEU A 346 28.63 -6.54 13.43
CA LEU A 346 28.43 -6.90 14.84
C LEU A 346 28.97 -8.29 15.19
N GLY A 347 29.22 -9.16 14.21
CA GLY A 347 29.72 -10.52 14.42
C GLY A 347 28.88 -11.29 15.45
N PRO A 348 29.48 -11.88 16.51
CA PRO A 348 28.77 -12.58 17.58
C PRO A 348 27.72 -11.72 18.30
N LEU A 349 27.87 -10.39 18.30
CA LEU A 349 26.91 -9.48 18.90
C LEU A 349 25.62 -9.37 18.08
N ALA A 350 25.54 -9.89 16.86
CA ALA A 350 24.29 -9.91 16.08
C ALA A 350 23.32 -11.01 16.55
N ALA A 351 23.77 -11.97 17.35
CA ALA A 351 22.97 -13.12 17.77
C ALA A 351 21.82 -12.73 18.71
N ASP A 352 20.70 -13.45 18.64
CA ASP A 352 19.58 -13.30 19.57
C ASP A 352 19.80 -14.14 20.83
N THR A 353 20.80 -13.76 21.63
CA THR A 353 21.09 -14.40 22.93
C THR A 353 21.12 -13.36 24.04
N PRO A 354 20.79 -13.71 25.29
CA PRO A 354 20.88 -12.78 26.43
C PRO A 354 22.27 -12.17 26.59
N GLN A 355 23.31 -12.95 26.33
CA GLN A 355 24.70 -12.50 26.42
C GLN A 355 25.06 -11.49 25.31
N ALA A 356 24.59 -11.70 24.08
CA ALA A 356 24.79 -10.78 22.98
C ALA A 356 23.99 -9.48 23.20
N ALA A 357 22.75 -9.59 23.71
CA ALA A 357 21.94 -8.43 24.07
C ALA A 357 22.60 -7.55 25.15
N GLU A 358 23.12 -8.15 26.23
CA GLU A 358 23.86 -7.44 27.28
C GLU A 358 25.14 -6.78 26.73
N SER A 359 25.80 -7.44 25.79
CA SER A 359 27.01 -6.93 25.13
C SER A 359 26.69 -5.76 24.20
N ARG A 360 25.59 -5.83 23.44
CA ARG A 360 25.06 -4.73 22.62
C ARG A 360 24.69 -3.52 23.47
N GLU A 361 23.98 -3.72 24.58
CA GLU A 361 23.60 -2.65 25.52
C GLU A 361 24.84 -1.97 26.10
N THR A 362 25.81 -2.76 26.58
CA THR A 362 27.06 -2.23 27.15
C THR A 362 27.84 -1.41 26.11
N LEU A 363 27.98 -1.91 24.87
CA LEU A 363 28.69 -1.22 23.81
C LEU A 363 27.95 0.05 23.36
N ALA A 364 26.62 0.00 23.20
CA ALA A 364 25.81 1.14 22.81
C ALA A 364 25.92 2.30 23.83
N THR A 365 25.81 2.01 25.13
CA THR A 365 25.98 3.01 26.19
C THR A 365 27.40 3.56 26.22
N TYR A 366 28.41 2.70 26.08
CA TYR A 366 29.81 3.13 26.04
C TYR A 366 30.11 4.10 24.88
N LEU A 367 29.59 3.81 23.69
CA LEU A 367 29.77 4.68 22.52
C LEU A 367 28.99 5.99 22.67
N ALA A 368 27.77 5.95 23.23
CA ALA A 368 26.96 7.15 23.48
C ALA A 368 27.63 8.11 24.48
N GLU A 369 28.30 7.58 25.50
CA GLU A 369 28.98 8.36 26.54
C GLU A 369 30.44 8.71 26.18
N ASN A 370 30.74 8.89 24.89
CA ASN A 370 32.07 9.21 24.38
C ASN A 370 33.18 8.30 24.92
N ARG A 371 32.89 7.00 25.06
CA ARG A 371 33.83 5.98 25.55
C ARG A 371 34.22 6.15 27.02
N SER A 372 33.35 6.75 27.84
CA SER A 372 33.57 6.91 29.28
C SER A 372 33.14 5.66 30.06
N LEU A 373 34.10 4.90 30.59
CA LEU A 373 33.83 3.74 31.45
C LEU A 373 33.07 4.11 32.74
N ILE A 374 33.28 5.31 33.26
CA ILE A 374 32.66 5.78 34.51
C ILE A 374 31.18 6.09 34.26
N ARG A 375 30.88 6.90 33.24
CA ARG A 375 29.49 7.25 32.87
C ARG A 375 28.69 6.02 32.44
N THR A 376 29.31 5.13 31.68
CA THR A 376 28.69 3.86 31.28
C THR A 376 28.34 3.00 32.49
N ALA A 377 29.24 2.91 33.48
CA ALA A 377 29.01 2.14 34.70
C ALA A 377 27.89 2.73 35.55
N GLU A 378 27.82 4.07 35.65
CA GLU A 378 26.73 4.79 36.32
C GLU A 378 25.37 4.49 35.68
N LEU A 379 25.26 4.59 34.35
CA LEU A 379 24.02 4.36 33.60
C LEU A 379 23.55 2.90 33.58
N LEU A 380 24.50 1.96 33.53
CA LEU A 380 24.20 0.52 33.55
C LEU A 380 24.09 -0.06 34.97
N HIS A 381 24.27 0.77 36.01
CA HIS A 381 24.25 0.35 37.42
C HIS A 381 25.20 -0.81 37.76
N VAL A 382 26.40 -0.81 37.17
CA VAL A 382 27.45 -1.81 37.40
C VAL A 382 28.76 -1.14 37.83
N HIS A 383 29.73 -1.92 38.30
CA HIS A 383 31.04 -1.38 38.62
C HIS A 383 31.87 -1.08 37.35
N LYS A 384 32.71 -0.03 37.36
CA LYS A 384 33.57 0.35 36.22
C LYS A 384 34.45 -0.79 35.69
N ASN A 385 34.87 -1.71 36.57
CA ASN A 385 35.68 -2.86 36.19
C ASN A 385 34.87 -3.89 35.40
N THR A 386 33.58 -4.02 35.69
CA THR A 386 32.66 -4.87 34.93
C THR A 386 32.46 -4.33 33.52
N VAL A 387 32.26 -3.02 33.37
CA VAL A 387 32.19 -2.37 32.03
C VAL A 387 33.50 -2.58 31.29
N ARG A 388 34.65 -2.33 31.93
CA ARG A 388 35.97 -2.55 31.33
C ARG A 388 36.13 -3.99 30.84
N TYR A 389 35.79 -4.98 31.67
CA TYR A 389 35.85 -6.39 31.30
C TYR A 389 34.94 -6.71 30.10
N ARG A 390 33.69 -6.24 30.13
CA ARG A 390 32.73 -6.46 29.03
C ARG A 390 33.22 -5.84 27.73
N ILE A 391 33.68 -4.58 27.76
CA ILE A 391 34.21 -3.88 26.60
C ILE A 391 35.47 -4.56 26.05
N SER A 392 36.39 -4.99 26.92
CA SER A 392 37.57 -5.76 26.49
C SER A 392 37.18 -7.08 25.84
N ARG A 393 36.21 -7.81 26.39
CA ARG A 393 35.71 -9.06 25.81
C ARG A 393 35.04 -8.81 24.44
N ILE A 394 34.18 -7.79 24.35
CA ILE A 394 33.52 -7.39 23.11
C ILE A 394 34.54 -7.06 22.02
N PHE A 395 35.55 -6.25 22.31
CA PHE A 395 36.57 -5.93 21.33
C PHE A 395 37.45 -7.13 20.97
N THR A 396 37.75 -8.05 21.90
CA THR A 396 38.43 -9.31 21.55
C THR A 396 37.59 -10.17 20.61
N ASP A 397 36.28 -10.26 20.84
CA ASP A 397 35.36 -11.05 20.00
C ASP A 397 35.18 -10.41 18.61
N LEU A 398 35.29 -9.08 18.49
CA LEU A 398 35.23 -8.33 17.22
C LEU A 398 36.60 -8.27 16.50
N ASP A 399 37.72 -8.20 17.23
CA ASP A 399 39.09 -8.11 16.69
C ASP A 399 39.57 -9.41 16.03
N ALA A 400 38.92 -10.56 16.30
CA ALA A 400 39.22 -11.82 15.63
C ALA A 400 39.00 -11.74 14.09
N GLU A 401 38.27 -10.74 13.59
CA GLU A 401 37.93 -10.58 12.15
C GLU A 401 38.30 -9.20 11.54
N ARG A 402 38.84 -8.24 12.34
CA ARG A 402 39.51 -6.98 11.96
C ARG A 402 38.83 -6.08 10.90
N ARG A 403 38.18 -4.98 11.31
CA ARG A 403 37.90 -3.82 10.43
C ARG A 403 38.33 -2.48 11.05
N VAL A 404 39.35 -1.85 10.45
CA VAL A 404 39.92 -0.56 10.86
C VAL A 404 39.11 0.58 10.22
N GLY A 405 37.92 0.81 10.79
CA GLY A 405 36.98 1.92 10.48
C GLY A 405 35.87 2.03 11.55
N ASP A 406 36.00 1.22 12.60
CA ASP A 406 34.94 0.39 13.16
C ASP A 406 33.95 1.11 14.07
N THR A 407 34.28 2.27 14.64
CA THR A 407 33.41 2.83 15.69
C THR A 407 32.12 3.42 15.13
N LEU A 408 32.20 4.10 13.99
CA LEU A 408 31.00 4.63 13.33
C LEU A 408 30.17 3.48 12.78
N ASP A 409 30.82 2.49 12.15
CA ASP A 409 30.17 1.31 11.61
C ASP A 409 29.53 0.46 12.71
N LEU A 410 30.18 0.24 13.86
CA LEU A 410 29.62 -0.43 15.04
C LEU A 410 28.46 0.38 15.64
N ALA A 411 28.59 1.69 15.78
CA ALA A 411 27.51 2.53 16.28
C ALA A 411 26.28 2.49 15.35
N LEU A 412 26.50 2.54 14.03
CA LEU A 412 25.46 2.44 13.03
C LEU A 412 24.86 1.04 12.99
N ALA A 413 25.68 -0.02 13.00
CA ALA A 413 25.22 -1.40 12.98
C ALA A 413 24.44 -1.75 14.24
N LEU A 414 24.83 -1.26 15.43
CA LEU A 414 24.05 -1.39 16.65
C LEU A 414 22.68 -0.72 16.51
N ARG A 415 22.61 0.46 15.87
CA ARG A 415 21.35 1.17 15.62
C ARG A 415 20.50 0.44 14.58
N VAL A 416 21.08 0.07 13.44
CA VAL A 416 20.40 -0.70 12.39
C VAL A 416 19.91 -2.04 12.94
N HIS A 417 20.69 -2.73 13.75
CA HIS A 417 20.26 -3.94 14.45
C HIS A 417 19.11 -3.68 15.42
N GLU A 418 19.16 -2.57 16.17
CA GLU A 418 18.03 -2.11 16.96
C GLU A 418 16.79 -2.05 16.06
N TYR A 419 16.84 -1.30 14.95
CA TYR A 419 15.70 -1.00 14.09
C TYR A 419 15.18 -2.13 13.19
N LEU A 420 16.04 -3.04 12.71
CA LEU A 420 15.65 -4.13 11.82
C LEU A 420 15.10 -5.36 12.54
N GLY A 421 15.28 -5.46 13.86
CA GLY A 421 14.85 -6.60 14.68
C GLY A 421 15.48 -7.95 14.26
N HIS A 422 15.16 -9.00 15.02
CA HIS A 422 15.56 -10.36 14.69
C HIS A 422 14.61 -10.93 13.63
N GLY A 423 14.99 -10.78 12.35
CA GLY A 423 14.41 -11.55 11.25
C GLY A 423 15.40 -12.65 10.83
N PRO A 424 14.93 -13.77 10.25
CA PRO A 424 15.78 -14.85 9.77
C PRO A 424 16.91 -14.38 8.84
#